data_AF-A0A845C794-F1
#
_entry.id   AF-A0A845C794-F1
#
_cell.length_a   1.000
_cell.length_b   1.000
_cell.length_c   1.000
_cell.angle_alpha   90.00
_cell.angle_beta   90.00
_cell.angle_gamma   90.00
#
_symmetry.space_group_name_H-M   'P 1'
#
loop_
_entity.id
_entity.type
_entity.pdbx_description
1 polymer ?
#
loop_
_entity_poly.entity_id
_entity_poly.type
_entity_poly.pdbx_seq_one_letter_code
_entity_poly.pdbx_strand_id
1 'polypeptide(L)'
;MESVYAPFQTGVQICLLIIAVSMVLTVIRLVRGPETPDRTVSFDLLAVQAVAAVLVVSMLLGRSDVYDVAIVTAVLGFLGTVLLSRFLEGDG
;
A
#
# COMPACT_ATOMS: atom_id res chain seq x y z
N MET A 1 22.55 23.09 -11.26
CA MET A 1 22.47 21.69 -10.78
C MET A 1 21.10 21.39 -10.12
N GLU A 2 20.44 22.34 -9.45
CA GLU A 2 19.09 22.14 -8.88
C GLU A 2 17.96 21.92 -9.91
N SER A 3 18.06 22.50 -11.11
CA SER A 3 17.01 22.38 -12.16
C SER A 3 16.85 20.96 -12.74
N VAL A 4 17.84 20.07 -12.57
CA VAL A 4 17.80 18.69 -13.08
C VAL A 4 17.14 17.72 -12.09
N TYR A 5 17.13 18.04 -10.78
CA TYR A 5 16.49 17.21 -9.74
C TYR A 5 15.04 17.59 -9.46
N ALA A 6 14.63 18.80 -9.81
CA ALA A 6 13.22 19.23 -9.76
C ALA A 6 12.23 18.26 -10.43
N PRO A 7 12.50 17.69 -11.63
CA PRO A 7 11.59 16.71 -12.24
C PRO A 7 11.54 15.38 -11.50
N PHE A 8 12.66 14.92 -10.90
CA PHE A 8 12.66 13.69 -10.10
C PHE A 8 11.78 13.84 -8.86
N GLN A 9 11.96 14.93 -8.12
CA GLN A 9 11.16 15.21 -6.92
C GLN A 9 9.68 15.38 -7.24
N THR A 10 9.35 16.06 -8.33
CA THR A 10 7.96 16.20 -8.81
C THR A 10 7.38 14.85 -9.20
N GLY A 11 8.16 13.99 -9.86
CA GLY A 11 7.75 12.63 -10.20
C GLY A 11 7.39 11.78 -8.97
N VAL A 12 8.21 11.84 -7.91
CA VAL A 12 7.93 11.13 -6.65
C VAL A 12 6.64 11.64 -5.99
N GLN A 13 6.39 12.95 -6.02
CA GLN A 13 5.14 13.54 -5.50
C GLN A 13 3.91 13.09 -6.30
N ILE A 14 4.03 13.04 -7.64
CA ILE A 14 2.97 12.53 -8.51
C ILE A 14 2.70 11.05 -8.21
N CYS A 15 3.75 10.23 -8.05
CA CYS A 15 3.60 8.82 -7.64
C CYS A 15 2.85 8.70 -6.32
N LEU A 16 3.20 9.50 -5.31
CA LEU A 16 2.50 9.49 -4.02
C LEU A 16 1.02 9.84 -4.17
N LEU A 17 0.69 10.84 -4.99
CA LEU A 17 -0.69 11.26 -5.24
C LEU A 17 -1.49 10.16 -5.95
N ILE A 18 -0.89 9.49 -6.94
CA ILE A 18 -1.50 8.35 -7.64
C ILE A 18 -1.73 7.19 -6.66
N ILE A 19 -0.75 6.87 -5.81
CA ILE A 19 -0.90 5.81 -4.78
C ILE A 19 -2.03 6.18 -3.81
N ALA A 20 -2.11 7.42 -3.35
CA ALA A 20 -3.16 7.87 -2.44
C ALA A 20 -4.56 7.74 -3.07
N VAL A 21 -4.73 8.18 -4.32
CA VAL A 21 -5.99 8.01 -5.06
C VAL A 21 -6.31 6.53 -5.24
N SER A 22 -5.30 5.73 -5.61
CA SER A 22 -5.43 4.29 -5.79
C SER A 22 -5.86 3.60 -4.48
N MET A 23 -5.31 3.98 -3.32
CA MET A 23 -5.71 3.47 -2.02
C MET A 23 -7.17 3.79 -1.71
N VAL A 24 -7.63 5.02 -1.98
CA VAL A 24 -9.04 5.39 -1.76
C VAL A 24 -9.96 4.52 -2.61
N LEU A 25 -9.62 4.28 -3.88
CA LEU A 25 -10.38 3.39 -4.75
C LEU A 25 -10.38 1.94 -4.25
N THR A 26 -9.25 1.43 -3.76
CA THR A 26 -9.16 0.08 -3.20
C THR A 26 -9.97 -0.05 -1.90
N VAL A 27 -9.98 0.96 -1.03
CA VAL A 27 -10.85 0.99 0.17
C VAL A 27 -12.32 0.95 -0.23
N ILE A 28 -12.71 1.72 -1.25
CA ILE A 28 -14.08 1.70 -1.78
C ILE A 28 -14.45 0.29 -2.26
N ARG A 29 -13.54 -0.37 -2.99
CA ARG A 29 -13.73 -1.75 -3.46
C ARG A 29 -13.80 -2.76 -2.30
N LEU A 30 -12.94 -2.62 -1.29
CA LEU A 30 -12.95 -3.47 -0.10
C LEU A 30 -14.30 -3.42 0.63
N VAL A 31 -14.87 -2.22 0.79
CA VAL A 31 -16.16 -2.06 1.47
C VAL A 31 -17.33 -2.54 0.61
N ARG A 32 -17.34 -2.21 -0.69
CA ARG A 32 -18.44 -2.50 -1.62
C ARG A 32 -18.34 -3.85 -2.33
N GLY A 33 -17.26 -4.60 -2.15
CA GLY A 33 -17.04 -5.89 -2.81
C GLY A 33 -18.18 -6.87 -2.52
N PRO A 34 -18.83 -7.44 -3.56
CA PRO A 34 -20.01 -8.29 -3.38
C PRO A 34 -19.65 -9.69 -2.87
N GLU A 35 -18.50 -10.21 -3.28
CA GLU A 35 -18.04 -11.54 -2.89
C GLU A 35 -16.86 -11.47 -1.92
N THR A 36 -16.77 -12.44 -1.03
CA THR A 36 -15.69 -12.60 -0.04
C THR A 36 -14.27 -12.66 -0.65
N PRO A 37 -14.05 -13.33 -1.79
CA PRO A 37 -12.77 -13.30 -2.49
C PRO A 37 -12.39 -11.89 -3.00
N ASP A 38 -13.35 -11.12 -3.51
CA ASP A 38 -13.09 -9.75 -4.02
C ASP A 38 -12.63 -8.80 -2.90
N ARG A 39 -13.19 -8.97 -1.70
CA ARG A 39 -12.77 -8.24 -0.50
C ARG A 39 -11.37 -8.65 -0.06
N THR A 40 -11.05 -9.94 -0.07
CA THR A 40 -9.73 -10.46 0.32
C THR A 40 -8.64 -9.94 -0.62
N VAL A 41 -8.88 -9.96 -1.92
CA VAL A 41 -7.95 -9.39 -2.92
C VAL A 41 -7.80 -7.87 -2.73
N SER A 42 -8.89 -7.16 -2.46
CA SER A 42 -8.82 -5.71 -2.19
C SER A 42 -8.01 -5.38 -0.93
N PHE A 43 -8.08 -6.22 0.10
CA PHE A 43 -7.27 -6.07 1.31
C PHE A 43 -5.78 -6.28 1.03
N ASP A 44 -5.44 -7.32 0.26
CA ASP A 44 -4.06 -7.59 -0.14
C ASP A 44 -3.47 -6.44 -0.99
N LEU A 45 -4.28 -5.90 -1.91
CA LEU A 45 -3.90 -4.72 -2.69
C LEU A 45 -3.65 -3.49 -1.81
N LEU A 46 -4.45 -3.27 -0.75
CA LEU A 46 -4.21 -2.18 0.20
C LEU A 46 -2.90 -2.35 0.96
N ALA A 47 -2.55 -3.58 1.35
CA ALA A 47 -1.28 -3.87 2.00
C ALA A 47 -0.09 -3.50 1.10
N VAL A 48 -0.12 -3.91 -0.17
CA VAL A 48 0.93 -3.57 -1.14
C VAL A 48 1.01 -2.06 -1.38
N GLN A 49 -0.14 -1.38 -1.51
CA GLN A 49 -0.18 0.08 -1.66
C GLN A 49 0.37 0.81 -0.44
N ALA A 50 0.11 0.31 0.77
CA ALA A 50 0.67 0.87 2.01
C ALA A 50 2.20 0.76 2.03
N VAL A 51 2.77 -0.39 1.65
CA VAL A 51 4.22 -0.57 1.52
C VAL A 51 4.81 0.42 0.51
N ALA A 52 4.18 0.53 -0.66
CA ALA A 52 4.61 1.47 -1.69
C ALA A 52 4.56 2.93 -1.21
N ALA A 53 3.50 3.32 -0.49
CA ALA A 53 3.38 4.66 0.09
C ALA A 53 4.51 4.94 1.10
N VAL A 54 4.82 3.99 1.99
CA VAL A 54 5.91 4.14 2.97
C VAL A 54 7.26 4.32 2.29
N LEU A 55 7.55 3.54 1.23
CA LEU A 55 8.80 3.65 0.47
C LEU A 55 8.90 4.98 -0.29
N VAL A 56 7.83 5.43 -0.92
CA VAL A 56 7.79 6.72 -1.63
C VAL A 56 7.97 7.89 -0.65
N VAL A 57 7.33 7.81 0.53
CA VAL A 57 7.50 8.80 1.60
C VAL A 57 8.93 8.81 2.13
N SER A 58 9.56 7.64 2.30
CA SER A 58 10.98 7.52 2.68
C SER A 58 11.90 8.26 1.70
N MET A 59 11.63 8.15 0.39
CA MET A 59 12.38 8.87 -0.65
C MET A 59 12.20 10.39 -0.54
N LEU A 60 10.99 10.88 -0.24
CA LEU A 60 10.72 12.31 -0.05
C LEU A 60 11.41 12.87 1.22
N LEU A 61 11.49 12.06 2.28
CA LEU A 61 12.14 12.42 3.53
C LEU A 61 13.67 12.30 3.48
N GLY A 62 14.21 11.57 2.48
CA GLY A 62 15.65 11.23 2.41
C GLY A 62 16.10 10.32 3.56
N ARG A 63 15.20 9.51 4.10
CA ARG A 63 15.37 8.77 5.36
C ARG A 63 15.29 7.26 5.14
N SER A 64 16.43 6.58 5.17
CA SER A 64 16.52 5.13 4.98
C SER A 64 16.04 4.31 6.19
N ASP A 65 15.96 4.93 7.36
CA ASP A 65 15.40 4.31 8.59
C ASP A 65 13.92 3.94 8.44
N VAL A 66 13.23 4.51 7.45
CA VAL A 66 11.83 4.20 7.13
C VAL A 66 11.71 2.86 6.35
N TYR A 67 12.81 2.28 5.85
CA TYR A 67 12.78 0.98 5.16
C TYR A 67 12.41 -0.17 6.10
N ASP A 68 12.84 -0.11 7.35
CA ASP A 68 12.45 -1.11 8.36
C ASP A 68 10.93 -1.09 8.58
N VAL A 69 10.34 0.10 8.58
CA VAL A 69 8.88 0.28 8.66
C VAL A 69 8.19 -0.31 7.42
N ALA A 70 8.77 -0.15 6.23
CA ALA A 70 8.21 -0.73 5.01
C ALA A 70 8.22 -2.27 5.04
N ILE A 71 9.32 -2.88 5.50
CA ILE A 71 9.44 -4.33 5.63
C ILE A 71 8.43 -4.86 6.65
N VAL A 72 8.34 -4.23 7.82
CA VAL A 72 7.34 -4.60 8.85
C VAL A 72 5.92 -4.46 8.30
N THR A 73 5.62 -3.38 7.57
CA THR A 73 4.30 -3.17 6.94
C THR A 73 4.00 -4.28 5.92
N ALA A 74 4.99 -4.71 5.13
CA ALA A 74 4.82 -5.78 4.15
C ALA A 74 4.49 -7.12 4.82
N VAL A 75 5.21 -7.45 5.90
CA VAL A 75 4.96 -8.68 6.67
C VAL A 75 3.60 -8.62 7.35
N LEU A 76 3.24 -7.50 7.99
CA LEU A 76 1.93 -7.32 8.63
C LEU A 76 0.78 -7.40 7.63
N GLY A 77 0.95 -6.80 6.45
CA GLY A 77 -0.03 -6.86 5.37
C GLY A 77 -0.27 -8.30 4.89
N PHE A 78 0.81 -9.04 4.61
CA PHE A 78 0.74 -10.46 4.24
C PHE A 78 0.09 -11.31 5.33
N LEU A 79 0.47 -11.11 6.59
CA LEU A 79 -0.15 -11.80 7.73
C LEU A 79 -1.65 -11.49 7.83
N GLY A 80 -2.05 -10.24 7.60
CA GLY A 80 -3.46 -9.85 7.55
C GLY A 80 -4.25 -10.63 6.49
N THR A 81 -3.69 -10.78 5.28
CA THR A 81 -4.31 -11.58 4.21
C THR A 81 -4.42 -13.06 4.60
N VAL A 82 -3.38 -13.64 5.21
CA VAL A 82 -3.40 -15.04 5.68
C VAL A 82 -4.44 -15.25 6.78
N LEU A 83 -4.53 -14.33 7.74
CA LEU A 83 -5.52 -14.37 8.82
C LEU A 83 -6.94 -14.26 8.27
N LEU A 84 -7.16 -13.37 7.30
CA LEU A 84 -8.46 -13.24 6.63
C LEU A 84 -8.83 -14.54 5.89
N SER A 85 -7.90 -15.14 5.16
CA SER A 85 -8.12 -16.44 4.50
C SER A 85 -8.50 -17.54 5.49
N ARG A 86 -7.81 -17.61 6.64
CA ARG A 86 -8.10 -18.59 7.70
C ARG A 86 -9.46 -18.36 8.36
N PHE A 87 -9.83 -17.10 8.58
CA PHE A 87 -11.13 -16.75 9.13
C PHE A 87 -12.26 -17.16 8.18
N LEU A 88 -12.11 -16.92 6.88
CA LEU A 88 -13.10 -17.31 5.86
C LEU A 88 -13.21 -18.83 5.67
N GLU A 89 -12.11 -19.56 5.87
CA GLU A 89 -12.07 -21.03 5.79
C GLU A 89 -12.65 -21.70 7.05
N GLY A 90 -12.56 -21.04 8.22
CA GLY A 90 -13.05 -21.57 9.49
C GLY A 90 -14.55 -21.42 9.75
N ASP A 91 -15.27 -20.64 8.94
CA ASP A 91 -16.73 -20.45 9.00
C ASP A 91 -17.50 -21.48 8.12
N GLY A 92 -16.85 -22.59 7.72
CA GLY A 92 -17.42 -23.70 6.94
C GLY A 92 -17.61 -24.99 7.75
#